data_AF-A0A961UV60-F1
#
_entry.id   AF-A0A961UV60-F1
#
_cell.length_a   1.000
_cell.length_b   1.000
_cell.length_c   1.000
_cell.angle_alpha   90.00
_cell.angle_beta   90.00
_cell.angle_gamma   90.00
#
_symmetry.space_group_name_H-M   'P 1'
#
loop_
_entity.id
_entity.type
_entity.pdbx_description
1 polymer ?
#
loop_
_entity_poly.entity_id
_entity_poly.type
_entity_poly.pdbx_seq_one_letter_code
_entity_poly.pdbx_strand_id
1 'polypeptide(L)'
;GFDANDTGRLLVCLKVLEQHAGRGLGVADIVGRWDLAGTLIDDRLHSFRFGRFEDVHRSNYAHYVARGFRAWGYTVAPVYPASPQDEATDAEMRLVHDVADLGSVGTEPHVLEAIELGYSDAARTIADMLYTAQMRAYVEDGAIICASEGPLNRAPWFTYQGYQIGAAEDAWTIETIDDLDEYRTAEFRAATRMVSSKGAFLWSAVRPQAYSRLLLSYVRARARTTDLGYASGIFSATGEPTANYSDINTNGIILSAIAYILGGRRPLLETTMSRLPEGAPGE
;
A
#
# COMPACT_ATOMS: atom_id res chain seq x y z
N GLY A 1 -9.13 -6.73 20.05
CA GLY A 1 -7.88 -6.11 19.60
C GLY A 1 -8.22 -4.98 18.66
N PHE A 2 -7.25 -4.13 18.35
CA PHE A 2 -7.35 -3.02 17.40
C PHE A 2 -6.11 -3.07 16.50
N ASP A 3 -6.29 -2.99 15.19
CA ASP A 3 -5.19 -2.89 14.23
C ASP A 3 -5.23 -1.49 13.60
N ALA A 4 -4.18 -0.71 13.83
CA ALA A 4 -4.15 0.67 13.34
C ALA A 4 -4.03 0.75 11.82
N ASN A 5 -3.38 -0.23 11.18
CA ASN A 5 -3.18 -0.24 9.74
C ASN A 5 -4.50 -0.51 9.01
N ASP A 6 -5.21 -1.55 9.43
CA ASP A 6 -6.55 -1.87 8.90
C ASP A 6 -7.54 -0.74 9.17
N THR A 7 -7.46 -0.12 10.36
CA THR A 7 -8.29 1.04 10.69
C THR A 7 -7.99 2.23 9.79
N GLY A 8 -6.71 2.55 9.53
CA GLY A 8 -6.36 3.64 8.62
C GLY A 8 -6.86 3.42 7.20
N ARG A 9 -6.74 2.19 6.68
CA ARG A 9 -7.34 1.83 5.37
C ARG A 9 -8.84 2.03 5.38
N LEU A 10 -9.52 1.55 6.43
CA LEU A 10 -10.96 1.73 6.57
C LEU A 10 -11.34 3.21 6.62
N LEU A 11 -10.59 4.04 7.34
CA LEU A 11 -10.81 5.48 7.42
C LEU A 11 -10.67 6.15 6.04
N VAL A 12 -9.70 5.75 5.22
CA VAL A 12 -9.59 6.24 3.82
C VAL A 12 -10.84 5.86 3.03
N CYS A 13 -11.22 4.58 3.04
CA CYS A 13 -12.42 4.08 2.34
C CYS A 13 -13.70 4.78 2.79
N LEU A 14 -13.89 4.99 4.10
CA LEU A 14 -15.05 5.69 4.64
C LEU A 14 -15.07 7.16 4.24
N LYS A 15 -13.91 7.81 4.12
CA LYS A 15 -13.84 9.19 3.66
C LYS A 15 -14.20 9.32 2.18
N VAL A 16 -13.72 8.40 1.36
CA VAL A 16 -14.10 8.28 -0.05
C VAL A 16 -15.62 8.03 -0.18
N LEU A 17 -16.18 7.13 0.64
CA LEU A 17 -17.61 6.86 0.68
C LEU A 17 -18.43 8.10 1.08
N GLU A 18 -18.01 8.82 2.12
CA GLU A 18 -18.67 10.05 2.57
C GLU A 18 -18.68 11.11 1.46
N GLN A 19 -17.57 11.27 0.73
CA GLN A 19 -17.49 12.20 -0.39
C GLN A 19 -18.47 11.84 -1.51
N HIS A 20 -18.56 10.56 -1.87
CA HIS A 20 -19.40 10.11 -2.99
C HIS A 20 -20.90 10.02 -2.66
N ALA A 21 -21.24 9.52 -1.47
CA ALA A 21 -22.63 9.36 -1.05
C ALA A 21 -23.21 10.60 -0.37
N GLY A 22 -22.36 11.56 -0.01
CA GLY A 22 -22.73 12.73 0.78
C GLY A 22 -23.04 12.41 2.25
N ARG A 23 -23.38 13.45 3.01
CA ARG A 23 -23.62 13.35 4.47
C ARG A 23 -24.85 12.50 4.85
N GLY A 24 -25.70 12.13 3.90
CA GLY A 24 -26.93 11.37 4.15
C GLY A 24 -26.73 9.96 4.70
N LEU A 25 -25.53 9.39 4.55
CA LEU A 25 -25.19 8.08 5.14
C LEU A 25 -24.72 8.15 6.60
N GLY A 26 -24.48 9.35 7.16
CA GLY A 26 -24.04 9.50 8.54
C GLY A 26 -22.65 8.89 8.83
N VAL A 27 -21.77 8.79 7.82
CA VAL A 27 -20.45 8.15 7.98
C VAL A 27 -19.61 8.86 9.04
N ALA A 28 -19.54 10.20 9.03
CA ALA A 28 -18.87 10.96 10.08
C ALA A 28 -19.44 10.70 11.48
N ASP A 29 -20.75 10.53 11.62
CA ASP A 29 -21.37 10.24 12.92
C ASP A 29 -20.99 8.84 13.41
N ILE A 30 -20.81 7.88 12.48
CA ILE A 30 -20.31 6.54 12.82
C ILE A 30 -18.86 6.61 13.29
N VAL A 31 -17.97 7.26 12.53
CA VAL A 31 -16.55 7.39 12.85
C VAL A 31 -16.34 8.16 14.14
N GLY A 32 -17.11 9.22 14.38
CA GLY A 32 -17.04 10.04 15.60
C GLY A 32 -17.42 9.32 16.89
N ARG A 33 -18.01 8.12 16.82
CA ARG A 33 -18.28 7.26 17.98
C ARG A 33 -17.10 6.37 18.37
N TRP A 34 -16.07 6.29 17.53
CA TRP A 34 -14.88 5.48 17.81
C TRP A 34 -13.87 6.28 18.62
N ASP A 35 -13.30 5.66 19.65
CA ASP A 35 -12.20 6.24 20.42
C ASP A 35 -10.86 6.03 19.69
N LEU A 36 -10.71 6.67 18.54
CA LEU A 36 -9.47 6.59 17.74
C LEU A 36 -8.35 7.43 18.37
N ALA A 37 -8.69 8.49 19.11
CA ALA A 37 -7.71 9.30 19.83
C ALA A 37 -6.98 8.44 20.89
N GLY A 38 -7.69 7.54 21.58
CA GLY A 38 -7.09 6.58 22.51
C GLY A 38 -6.12 5.57 21.88
N THR A 39 -6.00 5.54 20.54
CA THR A 39 -5.06 4.67 19.80
C THR A 39 -3.82 5.41 19.31
N LEU A 40 -3.74 6.71 19.56
CA LEU A 40 -2.59 7.57 19.26
C LEU A 40 -1.85 7.87 20.56
N ILE A 41 -0.63 7.34 20.70
CA ILE A 41 0.25 7.62 21.84
C ILE A 41 1.40 8.46 21.31
N ASP A 42 1.58 9.66 21.84
CA ASP A 42 2.54 10.68 21.35
C ASP A 42 2.36 10.97 19.85
N ASP A 43 1.11 11.08 19.39
CA ASP A 43 0.70 11.22 17.98
C ASP A 43 1.15 10.07 17.06
N ARG A 44 1.63 8.95 17.61
CA ARG A 44 2.06 7.77 16.85
C ARG A 44 0.98 6.70 16.83
N LEU A 45 0.91 5.98 15.71
CA LEU A 45 -0.05 4.91 15.48
C LEU A 45 0.26 3.70 16.36
N HIS A 46 -0.70 3.26 17.17
CA HIS A 46 -0.58 2.05 17.97
C HIS A 46 -1.69 1.05 17.69
N SER A 47 -1.32 -0.23 17.57
CA SER A 47 -2.27 -1.34 17.57
C SER A 47 -2.47 -1.87 18.99
N PHE A 48 -3.64 -2.43 19.30
CA PHE A 48 -3.90 -3.10 20.58
C PHE A 48 -4.04 -4.61 20.37
N ARG A 49 -2.99 -5.37 20.71
CA ARG A 49 -2.95 -6.83 20.58
C ARG A 49 -2.57 -7.45 21.92
N PHE A 50 -3.19 -8.58 22.25
CA PHE A 50 -2.88 -9.35 23.47
C PHE A 50 -2.83 -8.53 24.77
N GLY A 51 -3.73 -7.55 24.91
CA GLY A 51 -3.86 -6.72 26.12
C GLY A 51 -2.85 -5.57 26.24
N ARG A 52 -2.04 -5.30 25.20
CA ARG A 52 -1.07 -4.20 25.19
C ARG A 52 -1.14 -3.38 23.90
N PHE A 53 -0.70 -2.13 24.00
CA PHE A 53 -0.41 -1.30 22.84
C PHE A 53 0.94 -1.67 22.24
N GLU A 54 1.02 -1.62 20.91
CA GLU A 54 2.19 -1.88 20.10
C GLU A 54 2.34 -0.74 19.10
N ASP A 55 3.52 -0.11 19.10
CA ASP A 55 3.84 0.95 18.14
C ASP A 55 3.98 0.34 16.74
N VAL A 56 3.05 0.68 15.85
CA VAL A 56 3.07 0.27 14.44
C VAL A 56 3.40 1.43 13.50
N HIS A 57 3.83 2.56 14.07
CA HIS A 57 4.20 3.75 13.33
C HIS A 57 5.54 3.58 12.59
N ARG A 58 6.41 2.66 13.04
CA ARG A 58 7.66 2.29 12.36
C ARG A 58 7.41 1.24 11.28
N SER A 59 6.78 1.66 10.18
CA SER A 59 6.57 0.81 9.01
C SER A 59 6.43 1.68 7.76
N ASN A 60 6.88 1.18 6.61
CA ASN A 60 6.57 1.78 5.31
C ASN A 60 5.05 1.83 5.02
N TYR A 61 4.25 1.04 5.75
CA TYR A 61 2.80 1.09 5.66
C TYR A 61 2.17 2.31 6.37
N ALA A 62 2.83 2.77 7.44
CA ALA A 62 2.28 3.70 8.41
C ALA A 62 1.98 5.09 7.82
N HIS A 63 2.69 5.51 6.77
CA HIS A 63 2.50 6.84 6.17
C HIS A 63 1.12 6.97 5.53
N TYR A 64 0.71 5.99 4.74
CA TYR A 64 -0.62 5.93 4.13
C TYR A 64 -1.72 5.88 5.21
N VAL A 65 -1.52 5.07 6.25
CA VAL A 65 -2.43 4.94 7.40
C VAL A 65 -2.59 6.28 8.12
N ALA A 66 -1.48 6.98 8.39
CA ALA A 66 -1.49 8.29 9.01
C ALA A 66 -2.28 9.31 8.18
N ARG A 67 -2.21 9.25 6.84
CA ARG A 67 -3.04 10.09 5.97
C ARG A 67 -4.54 9.78 6.10
N GLY A 68 -4.90 8.50 6.29
CA GLY A 68 -6.27 8.09 6.62
C GLY A 68 -6.79 8.75 7.90
N PHE A 69 -6.02 8.70 8.98
CA PHE A 69 -6.36 9.38 10.24
C PHE A 69 -6.48 10.91 10.06
N ARG A 70 -5.53 11.53 9.35
CA ARG A 70 -5.55 12.99 9.09
C ARG A 70 -6.77 13.42 8.27
N ALA A 71 -7.28 12.57 7.38
CA ALA A 71 -8.52 12.86 6.62
C ALA A 71 -9.77 13.00 7.52
N TRP A 72 -9.68 12.55 8.77
CA TRP A 72 -10.70 12.68 9.81
C TRP A 72 -10.33 13.70 10.91
N GLY A 73 -9.27 14.48 10.72
CA GLY A 73 -8.89 15.57 11.62
C GLY A 73 -8.01 15.16 12.79
N TYR A 74 -7.51 13.91 12.84
CA TYR A 74 -6.54 13.49 13.85
C TYR A 74 -5.14 14.01 13.53
N THR A 75 -4.43 14.48 14.55
CA THR A 75 -2.99 14.75 14.47
C THR A 75 -2.24 13.43 14.56
N VAL A 76 -1.40 13.16 13.57
CA VAL A 76 -0.52 11.98 13.55
C VAL A 76 0.88 12.45 13.16
N ALA A 77 1.91 11.99 13.86
CA ALA A 77 3.30 12.31 13.59
C ALA A 77 3.70 11.91 12.15
N PRO A 78 4.64 12.63 11.51
CA PRO A 78 5.16 12.22 10.21
C PRO A 78 6.00 10.94 10.34
N VAL A 79 5.78 9.99 9.44
CA VAL A 79 6.57 8.74 9.36
C VAL A 79 7.94 9.00 8.73
N TYR A 80 7.97 9.88 7.72
CA TYR A 80 9.18 10.39 7.07
C TYR A 80 9.36 11.86 7.46
N PRO A 81 10.10 12.17 8.54
CA PRO A 81 10.25 13.53 9.01
C PRO A 81 11.11 14.36 8.04
N ALA A 82 10.58 15.50 7.61
CA ALA A 82 11.35 16.47 6.85
C ALA A 82 12.34 17.21 7.77
N SER A 83 13.53 17.52 7.27
CA SER A 83 14.49 18.40 7.92
C SER A 83 14.47 19.77 7.23
N PRO A 84 14.27 20.89 7.96
CA PRO A 84 14.27 22.24 7.36
C PRO A 84 15.59 22.64 6.71
N GLN A 85 16.68 21.95 7.03
CA GLN A 85 18.02 22.20 6.51
C GLN A 85 18.30 21.45 5.21
N ASP A 86 17.42 20.52 4.80
CA ASP A 86 17.68 19.67 3.66
C ASP A 86 17.47 20.42 2.34
N GLU A 87 18.48 20.34 1.47
CA GLU A 87 18.25 20.55 0.05
C GLU A 87 17.43 19.39 -0.54
N ALA A 88 16.85 19.57 -1.73
CA ALA A 88 15.98 18.57 -2.35
C ALA A 88 16.62 17.18 -2.45
N THR A 89 17.91 17.12 -2.81
CA THR A 89 18.67 15.87 -2.90
C THR A 89 18.88 15.23 -1.51
N ASP A 90 19.17 16.03 -0.49
CA ASP A 90 19.38 15.52 0.88
C ASP A 90 18.07 14.96 1.45
N ALA A 91 16.94 15.64 1.19
CA ALA A 91 15.62 15.17 1.58
C ALA A 91 15.27 13.83 0.89
N GLU A 92 15.58 13.69 -0.40
CA GLU A 92 15.37 12.44 -1.12
C GLU A 92 16.26 11.32 -0.57
N MET A 93 17.55 11.57 -0.34
CA MET A 93 18.46 10.59 0.23
C MET A 93 18.08 10.18 1.66
N ARG A 94 17.61 11.12 2.48
CA ARG A 94 17.05 10.84 3.81
C ARG A 94 15.84 9.92 3.70
N LEU A 95 14.90 10.24 2.81
CA LEU A 95 13.74 9.39 2.58
C LEU A 95 14.16 7.97 2.18
N VAL A 96 15.12 7.82 1.27
CA VAL A 96 15.63 6.48 0.86
C VAL A 96 16.20 5.73 2.06
N HIS A 97 16.98 6.41 2.91
CA HIS A 97 17.52 5.82 4.13
C HIS A 97 16.42 5.40 5.11
N ASP A 98 15.45 6.28 5.38
CA ASP A 98 14.34 6.01 6.30
C ASP A 98 13.48 4.85 5.79
N VAL A 99 13.19 4.80 4.49
CA VAL A 99 12.43 3.70 3.89
C VAL A 99 13.17 2.37 4.04
N ALA A 100 14.49 2.36 3.85
CA ALA A 100 15.31 1.16 4.04
C ALA A 100 15.32 0.68 5.50
N ASP A 101 15.40 1.61 6.48
CA ASP A 101 15.35 1.31 7.92
C ASP A 101 13.99 0.79 8.37
N LEU A 102 12.90 1.27 7.76
CA LEU A 102 11.52 0.85 8.07
C LEU A 102 11.14 -0.52 7.48
N GLY A 103 11.99 -1.12 6.64
CA GLY A 103 11.83 -2.48 6.12
C GLY A 103 11.40 -2.55 4.65
N SER A 104 10.83 -3.67 4.25
CA SER A 104 10.51 -3.94 2.85
C SER A 104 9.34 -3.09 2.34
N VAL A 105 9.35 -2.77 1.04
CA VAL A 105 8.29 -1.99 0.38
C VAL A 105 7.49 -2.86 -0.59
N GLY A 106 6.17 -2.81 -0.48
CA GLY A 106 5.22 -3.47 -1.37
C GLY A 106 4.52 -2.48 -2.31
N THR A 107 3.80 -2.99 -3.31
CA THR A 107 2.97 -2.14 -4.19
C THR A 107 1.92 -1.40 -3.37
N GLU A 108 1.31 -2.09 -2.40
CA GLU A 108 0.59 -1.47 -1.30
C GLU A 108 1.53 -1.16 -0.11
N PRO A 109 1.35 0.00 0.54
CA PRO A 109 0.28 0.97 0.31
C PRO A 109 0.63 2.08 -0.69
N HIS A 110 1.87 2.18 -1.14
CA HIS A 110 2.38 3.38 -1.82
C HIS A 110 1.65 3.72 -3.12
N VAL A 111 1.28 2.70 -3.91
CA VAL A 111 0.50 2.91 -5.14
C VAL A 111 -0.99 3.07 -4.84
N LEU A 112 -1.48 2.44 -3.77
CA LEU A 112 -2.86 2.60 -3.32
C LEU A 112 -3.12 4.05 -2.87
N GLU A 113 -2.16 4.66 -2.15
CA GLU A 113 -2.17 6.07 -1.79
C GLU A 113 -2.39 6.97 -3.01
N ALA A 114 -1.72 6.67 -4.12
CA ALA A 114 -1.83 7.46 -5.34
C ALA A 114 -3.26 7.51 -5.88
N ILE A 115 -3.94 6.37 -5.90
CA ILE A 115 -5.27 6.27 -6.49
C ILE A 115 -6.35 6.75 -5.52
N GLU A 116 -6.17 6.58 -4.21
CA GLU A 116 -7.17 6.96 -3.22
C GLU A 116 -7.02 8.40 -2.74
N LEU A 117 -5.79 8.84 -2.47
CA LEU A 117 -5.50 10.11 -1.80
C LEU A 117 -4.64 11.07 -2.63
N GLY A 118 -4.15 10.63 -3.79
CA GLY A 118 -3.11 11.30 -4.57
C GLY A 118 -1.74 11.12 -3.94
N TYR A 119 -0.69 11.03 -4.75
CA TYR A 119 0.67 10.84 -4.24
C TYR A 119 1.09 11.97 -3.29
N SER A 120 1.56 11.61 -2.10
CA SER A 120 2.61 12.38 -1.43
C SER A 120 3.95 12.20 -2.15
N ASP A 121 4.90 13.09 -1.92
CA ASP A 121 6.25 12.97 -2.48
C ASP A 121 6.92 11.68 -2.02
N ALA A 122 6.78 11.32 -0.74
CA ALA A 122 7.32 10.08 -0.20
C ALA A 122 6.77 8.84 -0.92
N ALA A 123 5.44 8.72 -1.03
CA ALA A 123 4.81 7.59 -1.70
C ALA A 123 5.17 7.52 -3.19
N ARG A 124 5.36 8.67 -3.85
CA ARG A 124 5.80 8.73 -5.26
C ARG A 124 7.20 8.16 -5.40
N THR A 125 8.17 8.65 -4.63
CA THR A 125 9.56 8.20 -4.68
C THR A 125 9.68 6.71 -4.35
N ILE A 126 8.96 6.23 -3.33
CA ILE A 126 8.95 4.79 -2.98
C ILE A 126 8.36 3.95 -4.13
N ALA A 127 7.25 4.40 -4.72
CA ALA A 127 6.65 3.72 -5.87
C ALA A 127 7.58 3.75 -7.10
N ASP A 128 8.34 4.82 -7.33
CA ASP A 128 9.34 4.91 -8.40
C ASP A 128 10.47 3.88 -8.21
N MET A 129 11.01 3.78 -6.99
CA MET A 129 12.05 2.80 -6.66
C MET A 129 11.56 1.37 -6.84
N LEU A 130 10.40 1.03 -6.27
CA LEU A 130 9.83 -0.32 -6.36
C LEU A 130 9.48 -0.69 -7.81
N TYR A 131 8.82 0.21 -8.55
CA TYR A 131 8.48 -0.07 -9.96
C TYR A 131 9.74 -0.31 -10.80
N THR A 132 10.78 0.49 -10.58
CA THR A 132 12.07 0.35 -11.27
C THR A 132 12.74 -0.99 -10.94
N ALA A 133 12.75 -1.41 -9.68
CA ALA A 133 13.31 -2.70 -9.28
C ALA A 133 12.59 -3.88 -9.94
N GLN A 134 11.25 -3.89 -9.94
CA GLN A 134 10.45 -4.94 -10.58
C GLN A 134 10.68 -4.98 -12.10
N MET A 135 10.72 -3.80 -12.74
CA MET A 135 10.99 -3.69 -14.18
C MET A 135 12.40 -4.17 -14.54
N ARG A 136 13.42 -3.82 -13.74
CA ARG A 136 14.81 -4.28 -13.96
C ARG A 136 14.92 -5.79 -13.87
N ALA A 137 14.33 -6.42 -12.85
CA ALA A 137 14.30 -7.88 -12.72
C ALA A 137 13.69 -8.56 -13.97
N TYR A 138 12.71 -7.92 -14.61
CA TYR A 138 12.17 -8.43 -15.86
C TYR A 138 13.10 -8.23 -17.07
N VAL A 139 13.76 -7.07 -17.17
CA VAL A 139 14.68 -6.79 -18.28
C VAL A 139 15.94 -7.65 -18.20
N GLU A 140 16.45 -7.88 -16.99
CA GLU A 140 17.71 -8.60 -16.76
C GLU A 140 17.49 -10.12 -16.79
N ASP A 141 16.48 -10.62 -16.08
CA ASP A 141 16.30 -12.06 -15.83
C ASP A 141 15.02 -12.63 -16.43
N GLY A 142 14.15 -11.79 -17.02
CA GLY A 142 12.81 -12.20 -17.47
C GLY A 142 11.82 -12.43 -16.32
N ALA A 143 12.19 -12.13 -15.07
CA ALA A 143 11.37 -12.35 -13.90
C ALA A 143 10.16 -11.40 -13.87
N ILE A 144 8.95 -11.96 -13.92
CA ILE A 144 7.71 -11.19 -13.73
C ILE A 144 7.47 -11.04 -12.23
N ILE A 145 7.62 -9.83 -11.70
CA ILE A 145 7.50 -9.53 -10.26
C ILE A 145 6.47 -8.42 -10.06
N CYS A 146 5.51 -8.67 -9.17
CA CYS A 146 4.58 -7.65 -8.71
C CYS A 146 4.35 -7.88 -7.22
N ALA A 147 5.23 -7.31 -6.39
CA ALA A 147 5.28 -7.53 -4.96
C ALA A 147 4.15 -6.75 -4.27
N SER A 148 3.31 -7.45 -3.51
CA SER A 148 2.34 -6.87 -2.59
C SER A 148 1.98 -7.89 -1.53
N GLU A 149 1.40 -7.45 -0.42
CA GLU A 149 0.78 -8.36 0.53
C GLU A 149 -0.38 -9.13 -0.12
N GLY A 150 -0.62 -10.37 0.31
CA GLY A 150 -1.75 -11.13 -0.19
C GLY A 150 -1.93 -12.47 0.48
N PRO A 151 -3.18 -12.99 0.45
CA PRO A 151 -3.48 -14.28 1.01
C PRO A 151 -3.00 -15.43 0.10
N LEU A 152 -2.75 -16.57 0.73
CA LEU A 152 -2.36 -17.83 0.13
C LEU A 152 -3.50 -18.85 0.26
N ASN A 153 -3.53 -19.83 -0.64
CA ASN A 153 -4.45 -20.98 -0.55
C ASN A 153 -3.92 -22.13 0.32
N ARG A 154 -2.88 -21.87 1.11
CA ARG A 154 -2.21 -22.81 2.02
C ARG A 154 -1.56 -22.05 3.17
N ALA A 155 -1.20 -22.73 4.25
CA ALA A 155 -0.40 -22.14 5.32
C ALA A 155 0.86 -21.45 4.75
N PRO A 156 1.23 -20.26 5.25
CA PRO A 156 0.67 -19.52 6.40
C PRO A 156 -0.58 -18.68 6.12
N TRP A 157 -1.27 -18.89 4.99
CA TRP A 157 -2.51 -18.21 4.58
C TRP A 157 -2.37 -16.74 4.22
N PHE A 158 -1.28 -16.08 4.61
CA PHE A 158 -1.00 -14.68 4.25
C PHE A 158 0.50 -14.41 4.21
N THR A 159 0.92 -13.58 3.25
CA THR A 159 2.30 -13.12 3.12
C THR A 159 2.38 -11.64 2.80
N TYR A 160 3.39 -10.97 3.34
CA TYR A 160 3.81 -9.64 2.94
C TYR A 160 5.01 -9.80 2.00
N GLN A 161 4.81 -9.51 0.71
CA GLN A 161 5.87 -9.61 -0.30
C GLN A 161 6.33 -8.22 -0.69
N GLY A 162 7.64 -8.00 -0.65
CA GLY A 162 8.20 -6.67 -0.82
C GLY A 162 9.61 -6.66 -1.41
N TYR A 163 10.17 -5.47 -1.47
CA TYR A 163 11.54 -5.21 -1.88
C TYR A 163 12.28 -4.49 -0.76
N GLN A 164 13.41 -5.04 -0.30
CA GLN A 164 14.28 -4.42 0.71
C GLN A 164 15.31 -3.53 0.01
N ILE A 165 15.17 -2.22 0.22
CA ILE A 165 16.12 -1.24 -0.30
C ILE A 165 17.47 -1.42 0.42
N GLY A 166 18.55 -1.40 -0.37
CA GLY A 166 19.91 -1.53 0.16
C GLY A 166 20.32 -2.95 0.57
N ALA A 167 19.49 -3.97 0.30
CA ALA A 167 19.88 -5.36 0.55
C ALA A 167 21.11 -5.75 -0.29
N ALA A 168 22.08 -6.40 0.36
CA ALA A 168 23.30 -6.88 -0.30
C ALA A 168 23.03 -8.07 -1.24
N GLU A 169 22.11 -8.96 -0.85
CA GLU A 169 21.68 -10.16 -1.59
C GLU A 169 20.18 -10.40 -1.36
N ASP A 170 19.50 -11.06 -2.31
CA ASP A 170 18.06 -11.42 -2.28
C ASP A 170 17.14 -10.31 -1.75
N ALA A 171 17.09 -9.18 -2.48
CA ALA A 171 16.29 -8.02 -2.09
C ALA A 171 14.76 -8.26 -2.09
N TRP A 172 14.27 -9.38 -2.62
CA TRP A 172 12.84 -9.69 -2.69
C TRP A 172 12.38 -10.48 -1.46
N THR A 173 11.71 -9.80 -0.53
CA THR A 173 11.31 -10.37 0.76
C THR A 173 9.94 -11.04 0.70
N ILE A 174 9.76 -12.04 1.57
CA ILE A 174 8.46 -12.62 1.90
C ILE A 174 8.43 -12.77 3.42
N GLU A 175 7.53 -12.04 4.07
CA GLU A 175 7.33 -12.03 5.51
C GLU A 175 5.96 -12.63 5.85
N THR A 176 5.86 -13.25 7.04
CA THR A 176 4.68 -13.95 7.53
C THR A 176 4.35 -13.46 8.93
N ILE A 177 3.08 -13.53 9.33
CA ILE A 177 2.68 -13.18 10.71
C ILE A 177 3.26 -14.18 11.71
N ASP A 178 3.21 -15.47 11.34
CA ASP A 178 3.78 -16.54 12.14
C ASP A 178 5.30 -16.53 11.99
N ASP A 179 6.00 -16.44 13.12
CA ASP A 179 7.46 -16.38 13.17
C ASP A 179 8.08 -17.78 13.26
N LEU A 180 7.83 -18.61 12.25
CA LEU A 180 8.33 -19.99 12.18
C LEU A 180 9.51 -20.11 11.22
N ASP A 181 10.54 -20.87 11.62
CA ASP A 181 11.77 -21.03 10.83
C ASP A 181 11.54 -21.64 9.45
N GLU A 182 10.50 -22.48 9.29
CA GLU A 182 10.14 -23.06 8.00
C GLU A 182 9.73 -22.00 6.96
N TYR A 183 9.18 -20.87 7.40
CA TYR A 183 8.77 -19.75 6.55
C TYR A 183 9.93 -18.79 6.21
N ARG A 184 11.15 -19.04 6.73
CA ARG A 184 12.33 -18.21 6.48
C ARG A 184 13.31 -18.82 5.46
N THR A 185 13.02 -20.02 4.96
CA THR A 185 13.88 -20.74 4.02
C THR A 185 13.83 -20.14 2.60
N ALA A 186 14.91 -20.30 1.83
CA ALA A 186 14.95 -19.85 0.43
C ALA A 186 13.95 -20.63 -0.43
N GLU A 187 13.76 -21.92 -0.13
CA GLU A 187 12.80 -22.81 -0.77
C GLU A 187 11.37 -22.33 -0.53
N PHE A 188 11.03 -21.94 0.70
CA PHE A 188 9.72 -21.36 1.01
C PHE A 188 9.52 -20.06 0.23
N ARG A 189 10.51 -19.16 0.21
CA ARG A 189 10.41 -17.89 -0.54
C ARG A 189 10.18 -18.14 -2.03
N ALA A 190 10.96 -19.03 -2.64
CA ALA A 190 10.83 -19.37 -4.05
C ALA A 190 9.46 -19.98 -4.38
N ALA A 191 8.94 -20.88 -3.53
CA ALA A 191 7.66 -21.53 -3.74
C ALA A 191 6.45 -20.63 -3.44
N THR A 192 6.63 -19.52 -2.73
CA THR A 192 5.55 -18.66 -2.22
C THR A 192 5.48 -17.31 -2.94
N ARG A 193 6.54 -16.90 -3.65
CA ARG A 193 6.54 -15.67 -4.44
C ARG A 193 5.37 -15.64 -5.42
N MET A 194 4.66 -14.52 -5.45
CA MET A 194 3.49 -14.32 -6.31
C MET A 194 3.60 -13.03 -7.12
N VAL A 195 3.02 -13.05 -8.32
CA VAL A 195 2.62 -11.85 -9.05
C VAL A 195 1.25 -11.41 -8.51
N SER A 196 1.20 -10.31 -7.79
CA SER A 196 -0.04 -9.78 -7.19
C SER A 196 -1.05 -9.34 -8.26
N SER A 197 -2.30 -9.83 -8.15
CA SER A 197 -3.39 -9.40 -9.03
C SER A 197 -3.74 -7.93 -8.80
N LYS A 198 -3.97 -7.54 -7.54
CA LYS A 198 -4.27 -6.15 -7.18
C LYS A 198 -3.12 -5.20 -7.52
N GLY A 199 -1.87 -5.63 -7.31
CA GLY A 199 -0.70 -4.86 -7.69
C GLY A 199 -0.62 -4.58 -9.20
N ALA A 200 -0.93 -5.57 -10.04
CA ALA A 200 -0.93 -5.40 -11.50
C ALA A 200 -1.96 -4.36 -11.97
N PHE A 201 -3.16 -4.35 -11.38
CA PHE A 201 -4.18 -3.33 -11.66
C PHE A 201 -3.75 -1.95 -11.16
N LEU A 202 -3.19 -1.87 -9.95
CA LEU A 202 -2.64 -0.63 -9.39
C LEU A 202 -1.57 -0.02 -10.31
N TRP A 203 -0.55 -0.79 -10.69
CA TRP A 203 0.51 -0.31 -11.59
C TRP A 203 -0.04 0.12 -12.95
N SER A 204 -1.00 -0.61 -13.51
CA SER A 204 -1.64 -0.22 -14.77
C SER A 204 -2.43 1.09 -14.65
N ALA A 205 -3.04 1.35 -13.49
CA ALA A 205 -3.77 2.58 -13.22
C ALA A 205 -2.85 3.80 -13.17
N VAL A 206 -1.74 3.72 -12.41
CA VAL A 206 -0.85 4.87 -12.15
C VAL A 206 0.27 5.03 -13.16
N ARG A 207 0.76 3.94 -13.77
CA ARG A 207 1.91 3.89 -14.67
C ARG A 207 1.60 3.01 -15.86
N PRO A 208 0.78 3.44 -16.85
CA PRO A 208 0.34 2.62 -17.98
C PRO A 208 1.44 2.39 -19.04
N GLN A 209 2.63 1.94 -18.61
CA GLN A 209 3.81 1.67 -19.45
C GLN A 209 3.92 0.18 -19.81
N ALA A 210 4.97 -0.20 -20.53
CA ALA A 210 5.15 -1.56 -21.06
C ALA A 210 5.11 -2.64 -19.98
N TYR A 211 5.85 -2.45 -18.89
CA TYR A 211 5.89 -3.44 -17.80
C TYR A 211 4.54 -3.57 -17.08
N SER A 212 3.85 -2.48 -16.75
CA SER A 212 2.48 -2.56 -16.20
C SER A 212 1.48 -3.23 -17.14
N ARG A 213 1.61 -3.04 -18.46
CA ARG A 213 0.76 -3.74 -19.45
C ARG A 213 1.06 -5.24 -19.49
N LEU A 214 2.32 -5.62 -19.36
CA LEU A 214 2.72 -7.03 -19.21
C LEU A 214 2.09 -7.63 -17.95
N LEU A 215 2.25 -6.99 -16.78
CA LEU A 215 1.67 -7.43 -15.51
C LEU A 215 0.16 -7.62 -15.62
N LEU A 216 -0.56 -6.60 -16.12
CA LEU A 216 -2.01 -6.66 -16.26
C LEU A 216 -2.44 -7.77 -17.22
N SER A 217 -1.75 -7.94 -18.35
CA SER A 217 -2.08 -8.98 -19.32
C SER A 217 -1.83 -10.39 -18.74
N TYR A 218 -0.73 -10.55 -18.01
CA TYR A 218 -0.37 -11.79 -17.34
C TYR A 218 -1.43 -12.20 -16.31
N VAL A 219 -1.85 -11.27 -15.45
CA VAL A 219 -2.91 -11.46 -14.43
C VAL A 219 -4.26 -11.74 -15.09
N ARG A 220 -4.67 -10.96 -16.10
CA ARG A 220 -5.96 -11.14 -16.79
C ARG A 220 -6.09 -12.50 -17.48
N ALA A 221 -4.99 -13.06 -17.96
CA ALA A 221 -4.99 -14.35 -18.65
C ALA A 221 -5.06 -15.56 -17.69
N ARG A 222 -4.67 -15.39 -16.41
CA ARG A 222 -4.41 -16.53 -15.50
C ARG A 222 -5.16 -16.48 -14.17
N ALA A 223 -5.41 -15.30 -13.63
CA ALA A 223 -5.96 -15.14 -12.27
C ALA A 223 -7.46 -14.83 -12.24
N ARG A 224 -8.13 -14.72 -13.38
CA ARG A 224 -9.58 -14.45 -13.40
C ARG A 224 -10.36 -15.68 -12.94
N THR A 225 -11.25 -15.49 -11.98
CA THR A 225 -12.20 -16.50 -11.51
C THR A 225 -13.57 -16.27 -12.15
N THR A 226 -14.39 -17.32 -12.26
CA THR A 226 -15.70 -17.24 -12.92
C THR A 226 -16.66 -16.31 -12.20
N ASP A 227 -16.70 -16.37 -10.86
CA ASP A 227 -17.75 -15.72 -10.06
C ASP A 227 -17.23 -14.68 -9.05
N LEU A 228 -15.95 -14.70 -8.71
CA LEU A 228 -15.39 -13.92 -7.59
C LEU A 228 -14.34 -12.88 -8.03
N GLY A 229 -14.29 -12.55 -9.32
CA GLY A 229 -13.34 -11.57 -9.87
C GLY A 229 -11.96 -12.17 -10.11
N TYR A 230 -10.99 -11.89 -9.24
CA TYR A 230 -9.59 -12.33 -9.39
C TYR A 230 -9.09 -13.11 -8.16
N ALA A 231 -8.26 -14.12 -8.40
CA ALA A 231 -7.42 -14.73 -7.37
C ALA A 231 -6.41 -13.71 -6.83
N SER A 232 -5.92 -13.90 -5.59
CA SER A 232 -5.00 -12.94 -4.95
C SER A 232 -3.71 -12.70 -5.75
N GLY A 233 -3.18 -13.76 -6.35
CA GLY A 233 -1.99 -13.68 -7.18
C GLY A 233 -1.73 -14.99 -7.94
N ILE A 234 -0.61 -15.01 -8.64
CA ILE A 234 -0.12 -16.15 -9.43
C ILE A 234 1.25 -16.53 -8.90
N PHE A 235 1.44 -17.77 -8.47
CA PHE A 235 2.72 -18.24 -7.97
C PHE A 235 3.78 -18.20 -9.07
N SER A 236 4.89 -17.50 -8.82
CA SER A 236 5.96 -17.33 -9.80
C SER A 236 6.61 -18.67 -10.19
N ALA A 237 6.69 -19.61 -9.25
CA ALA A 237 7.30 -20.93 -9.46
C ALA A 237 6.49 -21.85 -10.39
N THR A 238 5.16 -21.75 -10.36
CA THR A 238 4.27 -22.68 -11.09
C THR A 238 3.51 -22.01 -12.24
N GLY A 239 3.32 -20.69 -12.19
CA GLY A 239 2.44 -19.96 -13.10
C GLY A 239 0.95 -20.18 -12.81
N GLU A 240 0.61 -20.86 -11.73
CA GLU A 240 -0.77 -21.16 -11.32
C GLU A 240 -1.31 -20.08 -10.36
N PRO A 241 -2.60 -19.70 -10.46
CA PRO A 241 -3.22 -18.79 -9.53
C PRO A 241 -3.40 -19.42 -8.14
N THR A 242 -3.64 -18.60 -7.11
CA THR A 242 -4.12 -19.07 -5.80
C THR A 242 -5.51 -19.71 -5.95
N ALA A 243 -5.51 -21.02 -6.20
CA ALA A 243 -6.69 -21.78 -6.61
C ALA A 243 -7.83 -21.66 -5.59
N ASN A 244 -9.04 -21.41 -6.09
CA ASN A 244 -10.27 -21.28 -5.31
C ASN A 244 -10.20 -20.27 -4.15
N TYR A 245 -9.27 -19.31 -4.23
CA TYR A 245 -9.06 -18.33 -3.18
C TYR A 245 -9.14 -16.92 -3.77
N SER A 246 -10.23 -16.24 -3.46
CA SER A 246 -10.46 -14.84 -3.82
C SER A 246 -10.94 -14.10 -2.59
N ASP A 247 -10.46 -12.88 -2.42
CA ASP A 247 -10.69 -12.09 -1.21
C ASP A 247 -11.19 -10.68 -1.55
N ILE A 248 -11.83 -10.05 -0.55
CA ILE A 248 -12.44 -8.71 -0.68
C ILE A 248 -11.35 -7.63 -0.83
N ASN A 249 -10.17 -7.82 -0.22
CA ASN A 249 -9.09 -6.85 -0.30
C ASN A 249 -8.56 -6.74 -1.74
N THR A 250 -8.25 -7.89 -2.37
CA THR A 250 -7.80 -7.97 -3.76
C THR A 250 -8.81 -7.36 -4.72
N ASN A 251 -10.06 -7.81 -4.67
CA ASN A 251 -11.06 -7.34 -5.61
C ASN A 251 -11.49 -5.89 -5.33
N GLY A 252 -11.54 -5.48 -4.06
CA GLY A 252 -11.83 -4.10 -3.67
C GLY A 252 -10.80 -3.13 -4.26
N ILE A 253 -9.52 -3.46 -4.17
CA ILE A 253 -8.45 -2.62 -4.73
C ILE A 253 -8.45 -2.63 -6.26
N ILE A 254 -8.74 -3.77 -6.90
CA ILE A 254 -8.93 -3.83 -8.35
C ILE A 254 -10.07 -2.88 -8.76
N LEU A 255 -11.19 -2.87 -8.04
CA LEU A 255 -12.31 -1.95 -8.29
C LEU A 255 -11.90 -0.48 -8.06
N SER A 256 -11.15 -0.17 -6.99
CA SER A 256 -10.62 1.18 -6.76
C SER A 256 -9.72 1.64 -7.91
N ALA A 257 -8.83 0.77 -8.41
CA ALA A 257 -7.97 1.06 -9.55
C ALA A 257 -8.77 1.32 -10.84
N ILE A 258 -9.83 0.53 -11.08
CA ILE A 258 -10.75 0.72 -12.21
C ILE A 258 -11.50 2.05 -12.06
N ALA A 259 -12.04 2.34 -10.88
CA ALA A 259 -12.74 3.59 -10.60
C ALA A 259 -11.83 4.80 -10.84
N TYR A 260 -10.58 4.75 -10.39
CA TYR A 260 -9.57 5.78 -10.67
C TYR A 260 -9.35 5.98 -12.17
N ILE A 261 -9.15 4.90 -12.94
CA ILE A 261 -8.98 4.97 -14.40
C ILE A 261 -10.20 5.61 -15.07
N LEU A 262 -11.41 5.16 -14.73
CA LEU A 262 -12.67 5.65 -15.30
C LEU A 262 -12.98 7.09 -14.87
N GLY A 263 -12.54 7.50 -13.67
CA GLY A 263 -12.63 8.86 -13.15
C GLY A 263 -11.66 9.87 -13.76
N GLY A 264 -10.94 9.47 -14.82
CA GLY A 264 -9.95 10.30 -15.51
C GLY A 264 -8.59 10.31 -14.82
N ARG A 265 -8.25 9.27 -14.05
CA ARG A 265 -7.01 9.16 -13.26
C ARG A 265 -6.85 10.31 -12.27
N ARG A 266 -7.93 10.61 -11.57
CA ARG A 266 -7.95 11.55 -10.45
C ARG A 266 -8.13 10.75 -9.15
N PRO A 267 -7.46 11.16 -8.06
CA PRO A 267 -7.63 10.50 -6.77
C PRO A 267 -9.10 10.36 -6.38
N LEU A 268 -9.46 9.25 -5.75
CA LEU A 268 -10.84 8.99 -5.33
C LEU A 268 -11.30 9.98 -4.26
N LEU A 269 -10.42 10.38 -3.34
CA LEU A 269 -10.63 11.48 -2.42
C LEU A 269 -10.12 12.79 -3.05
N GLU A 270 -11.02 13.74 -3.25
CA GLU A 270 -10.68 15.07 -3.74
C GLU A 270 -10.20 15.92 -2.56
N THR A 271 -8.90 16.21 -2.51
CA THR A 271 -8.39 17.22 -1.59
C THR A 271 -8.93 18.57 -2.03
N THR A 272 -9.85 19.16 -1.25
CA THR A 272 -10.23 20.56 -1.46
C THR A 272 -8.99 21.40 -1.19
N MET A 273 -8.28 21.81 -2.24
CA MET A 273 -7.30 22.88 -2.12
C MET A 273 -8.09 24.14 -1.75
N SER A 274 -8.20 24.43 -0.46
CA SER A 274 -8.43 25.79 -0.01
C SER A 274 -7.26 26.61 -0.54
N ARG A 275 -7.47 27.26 -1.69
CA ARG A 275 -6.63 28.37 -2.14
C ARG A 275 -6.71 29.43 -1.05
N LEU A 276 -5.79 29.42 -0.10
CA LEU A 276 -5.52 30.59 0.71
C LEU A 276 -4.94 31.64 -0.26
N PRO A 277 -5.49 32.86 -0.34
CA PRO A 277 -4.90 33.90 -1.15
C PRO A 277 -3.51 34.24 -0.59
N GLU A 278 -2.52 34.27 -1.47
CA GLU A 278 -1.20 34.85 -1.18
C GLU A 278 -1.42 36.27 -0.64
N GLY A 279 -0.96 36.50 0.58
CA GLY A 279 -0.98 37.82 1.19
C GLY A 279 -0.18 38.79 0.32
N ALA A 280 -0.84 39.86 -0.11
CA ALA A 280 -0.16 41.02 -0.66
C ALA A 280 0.74 41.64 0.43
N PRO A 281 1.94 42.16 0.07
CA PRO A 281 2.78 42.87 1.01
C PRO A 281 2.14 44.20 1.38
N GLY A 282 1.98 44.46 2.68
CA GLY A 282 1.59 45.77 3.20
C GLY A 282 2.75 46.76 3.07
N GLU A 283 2.40 47.97 2.64
CA GLU A 283 3.19 49.20 2.76
C GLU A 283 3.47 49.57 4.23
#